data_AF-A0A846T2T5-F1
#
_entry.id   AF-A0A846T2T5-F1
#
_cell.length_a   1.000
_cell.length_b   1.000
_cell.length_c   1.000
_cell.angle_alpha   90.00
_cell.angle_beta   90.00
_cell.angle_gamma   90.00
#
_symmetry.space_group_name_H-M   'P 1'
#
loop_
_entity.id
_entity.type
_entity.pdbx_description
1 polymer ?
#
loop_
_entity_poly.entity_id
_entity_poly.type
_entity_poly.pdbx_seq_one_letter_code
_entity_poly.pdbx_strand_id
1 'polypeptide(L)' 'MNNFLYDIPVAQIPAYRGQRLIIRTDDPARLPADLAEEDPETIVGVRLLSLSADSAALNPWASGLPWNWS' A
#
# COMPACT_ATOMS: atom_id res chain seq x y z
N MET A 1 -4.65 -6.58 -22.49
CA MET A 1 -3.72 -5.93 -21.53
C MET A 1 -3.90 -6.62 -20.19
N ASN A 2 -2.90 -7.37 -19.73
CA ASN A 2 -2.97 -8.00 -18.42
C ASN A 2 -2.60 -6.95 -17.36
N ASN A 3 -3.59 -6.51 -16.60
CA ASN A 3 -3.40 -5.65 -15.45
C ASN A 3 -3.08 -6.56 -14.26
N PHE A 4 -1.81 -6.90 -14.08
CA PHE A 4 -1.38 -7.77 -12.99
C PHE A 4 -1.40 -7.02 -11.65
N LEU A 5 -1.92 -7.71 -10.63
CA LEU A 5 -1.93 -7.25 -9.26
C LEU A 5 -0.90 -8.05 -8.48
N TYR A 6 0.10 -7.37 -7.93
CA TYR A 6 1.21 -8.01 -7.23
C TYR A 6 1.06 -7.87 -5.72
N ASP A 7 1.29 -8.96 -5.00
CA ASP A 7 1.25 -9.00 -3.54
C ASP A 7 2.68 -9.14 -2.99
N ILE A 8 3.26 -8.04 -2.52
CA ILE A 8 4.70 -7.92 -2.24
C ILE A 8 4.97 -7.32 -0.86
N PRO A 9 6.11 -7.66 -0.21
CA PRO A 9 6.57 -6.92 0.96
C PRO A 9 7.03 -5.51 0.58
N VAL A 10 6.98 -4.56 1.53
CA VAL A 10 7.43 -3.17 1.37
C VAL A 10 8.82 -3.07 0.72
N ALA A 11 9.77 -3.90 1.13
CA ALA A 11 11.14 -3.88 0.62
C ALA A 11 11.26 -4.17 -0.89
N GLN A 12 10.24 -4.76 -1.52
CA GLN A 12 10.25 -5.06 -2.95
C GLN A 12 9.65 -3.97 -3.83
N ILE A 13 9.03 -2.94 -3.25
CA ILE A 13 8.35 -1.89 -4.01
C ILE A 13 9.20 -1.28 -5.13
N PRO A 14 10.49 -0.95 -4.92
CA PRO A 14 11.32 -0.36 -5.97
C PRO A 14 11.41 -1.24 -7.24
N ALA A 15 11.32 -2.56 -7.10
CA ALA A 15 11.37 -3.51 -8.22
C ALA A 15 10.05 -3.65 -8.99
N TYR A 16 8.94 -3.18 -8.41
CA TYR A 16 7.59 -3.30 -8.97
C TYR A 16 6.94 -1.93 -9.25
N ARG A 17 7.73 -0.85 -9.31
CA ARG A 17 7.26 0.49 -9.65
C ARG A 17 6.47 0.50 -10.96
N GLY A 18 5.34 1.21 -10.95
CA GLY A 18 4.41 1.31 -12.09
C GLY A 18 3.48 0.10 -12.28
N GLN A 19 3.52 -0.90 -11.39
CA GLN A 19 2.53 -1.99 -11.33
C GLN A 19 1.48 -1.70 -10.26
N ARG A 20 0.35 -2.43 -10.27
CA ARG A 20 -0.63 -2.34 -9.18
C ARG A 20 -0.25 -3.27 -8.03
N LEU A 21 -0.16 -2.75 -6.82
CA LEU A 21 0.45 -3.42 -5.68
C LEU A 21 -0.51 -3.56 -4.49
N ILE A 22 -0.51 -4.75 -3.89
CA ILE A 22 -0.93 -4.98 -2.50
C ILE A 22 0.34 -5.07 -1.66
N ILE A 23 0.48 -4.19 -0.68
CA ILE A 23 1.66 -4.14 0.18
C ILE A 23 1.46 -4.97 1.44
N ARG A 24 2.36 -5.91 1.69
CA ARG A 24 2.41 -6.70 2.92
C ARG A 24 3.22 -5.99 3.99
N THR A 25 2.64 -5.83 5.17
CA THR A 25 3.31 -5.28 6.35
C THR A 25 2.83 -5.95 7.63
N ASP A 26 3.72 -6.10 8.60
CA ASP A 26 3.42 -6.41 9.99
C ASP A 26 3.34 -5.15 10.87
N ASP A 27 3.87 -4.03 10.38
CA ASP A 27 3.86 -2.73 11.03
C ASP A 27 3.18 -1.66 10.14
N PRO A 28 1.85 -1.49 10.26
CA PRO A 28 1.11 -0.50 9.48
C PRO A 28 1.49 0.94 9.78
N ALA A 29 2.07 1.23 10.95
CA ALA A 29 2.44 2.61 11.34
C ALA A 29 3.66 3.13 10.57
N ARG A 30 4.51 2.23 10.06
CA ARG A 30 5.69 2.59 9.25
C ARG A 30 5.36 2.82 7.78
N LEU A 31 4.25 2.24 7.32
CA LEU A 31 3.87 2.23 5.92
C LEU A 31 3.78 3.64 5.27
N PRO A 32 3.27 4.70 5.94
CA PRO A 32 3.26 6.04 5.35
C PRO A 32 4.66 6.59 5.06
N ALA A 33 5.65 6.28 5.91
CA ALA A 33 7.02 6.72 5.70
C ALA A 33 7.69 5.91 4.58
N ASP A 34 7.45 4.60 4.55
CA ASP A 34 8.02 3.70 3.55
C ASP A 34 7.46 3.95 2.13
N LEU A 35 6.27 4.56 2.03
CA LEU A 35 5.59 4.86 0.77
C LEU A 35 5.62 6.33 0.38
N ALA A 36 6.34 7.18 1.12
CA ALA A 36 6.37 8.62 0.87
C ALA A 36 6.86 8.99 -0.54
N GLU A 37 7.66 8.14 -1.17
CA GLU A 37 8.22 8.35 -2.52
C GLU A 37 7.46 7.62 -3.64
N GLU A 38 6.41 6.87 -3.30
CA GLU A 38 5.69 6.01 -4.23
C GLU A 38 4.40 6.67 -4.73
N ASP A 39 3.98 6.29 -5.94
CA ASP A 39 2.73 6.79 -6.52
C ASP A 39 1.53 6.12 -5.82
N PRO A 40 0.69 6.87 -5.09
CA PRO A 40 -0.43 6.30 -4.36
C PRO A 40 -1.50 5.67 -5.26
N GLU A 41 -1.55 6.02 -6.55
CA GLU A 41 -2.45 5.38 -7.53
C GLU A 41 -2.07 3.92 -7.83
N THR A 42 -0.81 3.55 -7.58
CA THR A 42 -0.29 2.20 -7.78
C THR A 42 -0.56 1.28 -6.59
N ILE A 43 -0.78 1.84 -5.40
CA ILE A 43 -1.04 1.09 -4.17
C ILE A 43 -2.55 0.87 -4.01
N VAL A 44 -3.02 -0.33 -4.33
CA VAL A 44 -4.44 -0.68 -4.30
C VAL A 44 -4.89 -1.27 -2.97
N GLY A 45 -3.95 -1.61 -2.07
CA GLY A 45 -4.29 -2.05 -0.73
C GLY A 45 -3.11 -2.50 0.10
N VAL A 46 -3.40 -2.82 1.37
CA VAL A 46 -2.43 -3.28 2.35
C VAL A 46 -2.93 -4.59 2.94
N ARG A 47 -2.06 -5.60 2.97
CA ARG A 47 -2.30 -6.87 3.66
C ARG A 47 -1.51 -6.88 4.97
N LEU A 48 -2.22 -6.89 6.09
CA LEU A 48 -1.62 -7.07 7.40
C LEU A 48 -1.22 -8.53 7.60
N LEU A 49 0.04 -8.75 8.01
CA LEU A 49 0.58 -10.08 8.28
C LEU A 49 0.27 -10.57 9.71
N SER A 50 -0.13 -9.67 10.61
CA SER A 50 -0.56 -9.99 11.97
C SER A 50 -1.92 -9.39 12.30
N LEU A 51 -2.77 -10.17 12.97
CA LEU A 51 -4.05 -9.72 13.52
C LEU A 51 -3.88 -8.76 14.70
N SER A 52 -2.71 -8.77 15.36
CA SER A 52 -2.39 -7.84 16.45
C SER A 52 -1.87 -6.49 15.96
N ALA A 53 -1.63 -6.34 14.66
CA ALA A 53 -1.17 -5.09 14.08
C ALA A 53 -2.29 -4.05 14.18
N ASP A 54 -1.95 -2.86 14.67
CA ASP A 54 -2.93 -1.78 14.85
C ASP A 54 -3.36 -1.23 13.48
N SER A 55 -4.49 -1.72 12.96
CA SER A 55 -5.06 -1.26 11.71
C SER A 55 -5.53 0.19 11.76
N ALA A 56 -5.65 0.80 12.95
CA ALA A 56 -6.01 2.21 13.07
C ALA A 56 -4.97 3.14 12.42
N ALA A 57 -3.71 2.71 12.32
CA ALA A 57 -2.67 3.43 11.59
C ALA A 57 -2.97 3.55 10.09
N LEU A 58 -3.82 2.68 9.53
CA LEU A 58 -4.30 2.74 8.14
C LEU A 58 -5.59 3.54 7.99
N ASN A 59 -6.23 4.03 9.06
CA ASN A 59 -7.44 4.84 8.96
C ASN A 59 -7.29 6.09 8.09
N PRO A 60 -6.15 6.81 8.07
CA PRO A 60 -5.94 7.92 7.15
C PRO A 60 -6.03 7.50 5.67
N TRP A 61 -5.74 6.23 5.35
CA TRP A 61 -5.86 5.67 4.01
C TRP A 61 -7.29 5.27 3.66
N ALA A 62 -8.15 5.00 4.65
CA ALA A 62 -9.56 4.68 4.42
C ALA A 62 -10.35 5.88 3.82
N SER A 63 -9.85 7.10 4.01
CA SER A 63 -10.40 8.32 3.39
C SER A 63 -9.66 8.74 2.12
N GLY A 64 -8.70 7.94 1.62
CA GLY A 64 -8.04 8.29 0.37
C GLY A 64 -6.95 7.34 -0.14
N LEU A 65 -7.32 6.42 -1.03
CA LEU A 65 -6.75 6.50 -2.40
C LEU A 65 -6.91 7.96 -2.87
N PRO A 66 -6.05 8.56 -3.70
CA PRO A 66 -6.31 9.92 -4.20
C PRO A 66 -7.74 9.97 -4.77
N TRP A 67 -8.65 10.54 -3.99
CA TRP A 67 -10.07 10.55 -4.29
C TRP A 67 -10.29 11.79 -5.13
N ASN A 68 -9.72 11.78 -6.33
CA ASN A 68 -9.94 12.83 -7.30
C ASN A 68 -11.29 12.54 -7.98
N TRP A 69 -12.39 13.07 -7.44
CA TRP A 69 -13.60 13.26 -8.23
C TRP A 69 -13.42 14.54 -9.04
N SER A 70 -13.34 14.38 -10.36
CA SER A 70 -13.78 15.42 -11.28
C SER A 70 -15.30 15.61 -11.19
#